data_AF-A0A925V920-F1
#
_entry.id   AF-A0A925V920-F1
#
_cell.length_a   1.000
_cell.length_b   1.000
_cell.length_c   1.000
_cell.angle_alpha   90.00
_cell.angle_beta   90.00
_cell.angle_gamma   90.00
#
_symmetry.space_group_name_H-M   'P 1'
#
loop_
_entity.id
_entity.type
_entity.pdbx_description
1 polymer ?
#
loop_
_entity_poly.entity_id
_entity_poly.type
_entity_poly.pdbx_seq_one_letter_code
_entity_poly.pdbx_strand_id
1 'polypeptide(L)'
;MTHSCACSMPLPGSDGGWATTCSFSNACDAGLFCADAATLPGCTRASCCSEFCDVTQPDPDAQCTGAADGAECLSWWNGDPSPPGYDHVGFCGPP
;
A
#
# COMPACT_ATOMS: atom_id res chain seq x y z
N MET A 1 4.20 -21.90 11.87
CA MET A 1 3.01 -21.85 11.00
C MET A 1 3.03 -20.50 10.32
N THR A 2 3.58 -20.40 9.11
CA THR A 2 3.56 -19.12 8.38
C THR A 2 3.14 -19.47 6.97
N HIS A 3 1.91 -19.09 6.62
CA HIS A 3 1.29 -19.47 5.36
C HIS A 3 1.97 -18.71 4.23
N SER A 4 2.77 -19.42 3.44
CA SER A 4 3.08 -19.04 2.06
C SER A 4 1.80 -19.21 1.24
N CYS A 5 1.15 -18.11 0.89
CA CYS A 5 0.13 -18.11 -0.17
C CYS A 5 0.80 -17.53 -1.43
N ALA A 6 1.32 -18.41 -2.28
CA ALA A 6 1.88 -18.06 -3.57
C ALA A 6 0.87 -18.38 -4.67
N CYS A 7 0.46 -17.38 -5.48
CA CYS A 7 0.05 -17.59 -6.88
C CYS A 7 0.00 -16.28 -7.71
N SER A 8 0.98 -15.41 -7.58
CA SER A 8 1.29 -14.39 -8.59
C SER A 8 2.71 -14.66 -9.06
N MET A 9 2.89 -14.95 -10.34
CA MET A 9 4.23 -15.11 -10.90
C MET A 9 4.91 -13.74 -10.79
N PRO A 10 5.94 -13.55 -9.94
CA PRO A 10 6.64 -12.28 -9.94
C PRO A 10 7.26 -12.10 -11.33
N LEU A 11 7.07 -10.92 -11.92
CA LEU A 11 7.90 -10.52 -13.06
C LEU A 11 9.36 -10.62 -12.61
N PRO A 12 10.29 -11.14 -13.44
CA PRO A 12 11.67 -11.25 -13.05
C PRO A 12 12.21 -9.86 -12.69
N GLY A 13 12.51 -9.63 -11.40
CA GLY A 13 13.11 -8.40 -10.88
C GLY A 13 12.20 -7.49 -10.03
N SER A 14 10.95 -7.84 -9.74
CA SER A 14 10.11 -7.10 -8.78
C SER A 14 9.71 -8.01 -7.63
N ASP A 15 10.25 -7.75 -6.44
CA ASP A 15 9.84 -8.45 -5.21
C ASP A 15 8.43 -8.07 -4.75
N GLY A 16 7.71 -7.19 -5.49
CA GLY A 16 6.28 -6.88 -5.35
C GLY A 16 5.87 -6.18 -4.05
N GLY A 17 6.72 -6.19 -3.04
CA GLY A 17 6.48 -5.66 -1.71
C GLY A 17 6.55 -4.13 -1.60
N TRP A 18 6.40 -3.64 -0.38
CA TRP A 18 6.41 -2.22 -0.03
C TRP A 18 7.54 -1.43 -0.70
N ALA A 19 7.20 -0.25 -1.24
CA ALA A 19 8.11 0.69 -1.90
C ALA A 19 8.90 0.12 -3.10
N THR A 20 8.59 -1.10 -3.56
CA THR A 20 9.16 -1.65 -4.79
C THR A 20 8.50 -0.99 -6.00
N THR A 21 9.29 -0.76 -7.04
CA THR A 21 8.82 -0.05 -8.23
C THR A 21 7.85 -0.89 -9.04
N CYS A 22 6.76 -0.29 -9.49
CA CYS A 22 5.71 -0.94 -10.27
C CYS A 22 5.33 -0.08 -11.48
N SER A 23 4.87 -0.71 -12.56
CA SER A 23 4.24 0.01 -13.69
C SER A 23 2.73 -0.22 -13.76
N PHE A 24 2.26 -1.30 -13.13
CA PHE A 24 0.87 -1.71 -13.06
C PHE A 24 0.64 -2.43 -11.74
N SER A 25 -0.61 -2.47 -11.26
CA SER A 25 -0.96 -3.12 -9.99
C SER A 25 -0.60 -4.61 -9.94
N ASN A 26 -0.60 -5.30 -11.07
CA ASN A 26 -0.22 -6.72 -11.14
C ASN A 26 1.29 -6.98 -10.97
N ALA A 27 2.11 -5.93 -10.83
CA ALA A 27 3.52 -6.05 -10.46
C ALA A 27 3.72 -6.06 -8.94
N CYS A 28 2.70 -5.71 -8.17
CA CYS A 28 2.73 -5.72 -6.71
C CYS A 28 2.26 -7.07 -6.15
N ASP A 29 2.71 -7.41 -4.94
CA ASP A 29 2.22 -8.59 -4.25
C ASP A 29 0.71 -8.50 -4.00
N ALA A 30 0.08 -9.66 -3.85
CA ALA A 30 -1.37 -9.73 -3.65
C ALA A 30 -1.77 -8.93 -2.39
N GLY A 31 -2.68 -7.96 -2.57
CA GLY A 31 -3.12 -7.07 -1.50
C GLY A 31 -2.40 -5.72 -1.46
N LEU A 32 -1.41 -5.48 -2.33
CA LEU A 32 -0.84 -4.15 -2.55
C LEU A 32 -1.40 -3.52 -3.84
N PHE A 33 -1.24 -2.22 -3.97
CA PHE A 33 -1.59 -1.46 -5.16
C PHE A 33 -0.40 -0.63 -5.66
N CYS A 34 -0.38 -0.30 -6.95
CA CYS A 34 0.67 0.52 -7.53
C CYS A 34 0.30 1.99 -7.33
N ALA A 35 0.97 2.65 -6.37
CA ALA A 35 0.74 4.03 -5.99
C ALA A 35 1.69 4.97 -6.73
N ASP A 36 1.29 6.25 -6.86
CA ASP A 36 2.16 7.28 -7.40
C ASP A 36 3.33 7.55 -6.45
N ALA A 37 4.50 7.86 -6.99
CA ALA A 37 5.67 8.13 -6.16
C ALA A 37 5.51 9.35 -5.25
N ALA A 38 4.64 10.31 -5.60
CA ALA A 38 4.30 11.44 -4.75
C ALA A 38 3.63 10.99 -3.43
N THR A 39 3.04 9.79 -3.39
CA THR A 39 2.36 9.25 -2.22
C THR A 39 3.19 8.20 -1.48
N LEU A 40 4.50 8.09 -1.73
CA LEU A 40 5.38 7.10 -1.10
C LEU A 40 6.81 7.63 -0.83
N PRO A 41 7.23 7.77 0.44
CA PRO A 41 8.61 8.06 0.76
C PRO A 41 9.52 6.92 0.28
N GLY A 42 10.65 7.27 -0.33
CA GLY A 42 11.63 6.28 -0.81
C GLY A 42 11.32 5.68 -2.18
N CYS A 43 10.20 6.05 -2.83
CA CYS A 43 9.96 5.63 -4.20
C CYS A 43 10.92 6.31 -5.17
N THR A 44 11.75 5.51 -5.87
CA THR A 44 12.82 6.02 -6.75
C THR A 44 12.41 6.17 -8.23
N ARG A 45 11.15 5.83 -8.55
CA ARG A 45 10.58 5.91 -9.91
C ARG A 45 9.25 6.66 -9.88
N ALA A 46 8.48 6.57 -10.96
CA ALA A 46 7.16 7.21 -11.08
C ALA A 46 6.09 6.58 -10.17
N SER A 47 6.22 5.29 -9.85
CA SER A 47 5.24 4.56 -9.05
C SER A 47 5.86 3.37 -8.32
N CYS A 48 5.36 3.11 -7.12
CA CYS A 48 5.79 2.02 -6.25
C CYS A 48 4.60 1.34 -5.55
N CYS A 49 4.80 0.11 -5.09
CA CYS A 49 3.77 -0.65 -4.40
C CYS A 49 3.52 -0.10 -2.99
N SER A 50 2.25 0.17 -2.68
CA SER A 50 1.76 0.61 -1.37
C SER A 50 0.69 -0.35 -0.84
N GLU A 51 0.52 -0.32 0.48
CA GLU A 51 -0.38 -1.16 1.26
C GLU A 51 -1.72 -0.47 1.47
N PHE A 52 -2.80 -1.27 1.47
CA PHE A 52 -4.06 -0.83 2.05
C PHE A 52 -4.00 -0.97 3.57
N CYS A 53 -4.72 -0.11 4.27
CA CYS A 53 -4.87 -0.15 5.72
C CYS A 53 -6.32 0.14 6.10
N ASP A 54 -6.74 -0.27 7.29
CA ASP A 54 -8.05 0.03 7.86
C ASP A 54 -7.95 1.25 8.78
N VAL A 55 -8.54 2.39 8.37
CA VAL A 55 -8.48 3.66 9.13
C VAL A 55 -9.31 3.62 10.42
N THR A 56 -10.13 2.60 10.61
CA THR A 56 -10.99 2.45 11.82
C THR A 56 -10.32 1.62 12.91
N GLN A 57 -9.14 1.05 12.65
CA GLN A 57 -8.38 0.32 13.66
C GLN A 57 -7.88 1.25 14.78
N PRO A 58 -7.69 0.75 16.02
CA PRO A 58 -7.22 1.55 17.14
C PRO A 58 -5.86 2.21 16.94
N ASP A 59 -5.00 1.57 16.13
CA ASP A 59 -3.67 2.05 15.76
C ASP A 59 -3.48 1.80 14.25
N PRO A 60 -4.02 2.68 13.40
CA PRO A 60 -4.11 2.41 11.98
C PRO A 60 -2.74 2.46 11.29
N ASP A 61 -1.82 3.30 11.79
CA ASP A 61 -0.47 3.48 11.24
C ASP A 61 0.41 2.24 11.47
N ALA A 62 0.18 1.48 12.55
CA ALA A 62 0.90 0.23 12.80
C ALA A 62 0.66 -0.86 11.73
N GLN A 63 -0.32 -0.68 10.84
CA GLN A 63 -0.54 -1.55 9.68
C GLN A 63 0.44 -1.28 8.55
N CYS A 64 1.08 -0.11 8.53
CA CYS A 64 1.99 0.30 7.48
C CYS A 64 3.41 -0.20 7.74
N THR A 65 3.96 -0.97 6.81
CA THR A 65 5.36 -1.45 6.88
C THR A 65 6.34 -0.27 6.99
N GLY A 66 6.01 0.88 6.36
CA GLY A 66 6.79 2.12 6.41
C GLY A 66 6.55 2.99 7.65
N ALA A 67 5.81 2.56 8.67
CA ALA A 67 5.48 3.40 9.83
C ALA A 67 6.72 3.94 10.57
N ALA A 68 7.80 3.14 10.64
CA ALA A 68 9.06 3.56 11.24
C ALA A 68 9.76 4.70 10.45
N ASP A 69 9.42 4.84 9.17
CA ASP A 69 9.92 5.89 8.26
C ASP A 69 8.91 7.04 8.09
N GLY A 70 7.85 7.07 8.91
CA GLY A 70 6.84 8.13 8.90
C GLY A 70 5.68 7.92 7.93
N ALA A 71 5.45 6.70 7.45
CA ALA A 71 4.22 6.39 6.72
C ALA A 71 3.02 6.32 7.69
N GLU A 72 1.92 6.94 7.31
CA GLU A 72 0.64 6.97 8.03
C GLU A 72 -0.44 6.27 7.20
N CYS A 73 -1.46 5.76 7.90
CA CYS A 73 -2.64 5.19 7.27
C CYS A 73 -3.63 6.31 6.94
N LEU A 74 -3.59 6.77 5.69
CA LEU A 74 -4.41 7.88 5.22
C LEU A 74 -5.71 7.36 4.57
N SER A 75 -6.79 8.12 4.72
CA SER A 75 -8.06 7.77 4.07
C SER A 75 -7.92 7.77 2.55
N TRP A 76 -8.36 6.69 1.91
CA TRP A 76 -8.39 6.57 0.44
C TRP A 76 -9.21 7.67 -0.22
N TRP A 77 -10.24 8.16 0.50
CA TRP A 77 -11.21 9.08 -0.04
C TRP A 77 -10.82 10.54 0.13
N ASN A 78 -9.73 10.86 0.84
CA ASN A 78 -9.20 12.23 0.97
C ASN A 78 -10.27 13.30 1.30
N GLY A 79 -11.22 12.98 2.19
CA GLY A 79 -12.32 13.86 2.58
C GLY A 79 -13.55 13.85 1.66
N ASP A 80 -13.48 13.18 0.50
CA ASP A 80 -14.64 12.87 -0.31
C ASP A 80 -15.51 11.78 0.34
N PRO A 81 -16.82 11.72 0.04
CA PRO A 81 -17.68 10.65 0.52
C PRO A 81 -17.23 9.29 -0.02
N SER A 82 -17.02 8.33 0.87
CA SER A 82 -16.77 6.95 0.47
C SER A 82 -18.05 6.28 -0.07
N PRO A 83 -17.93 5.29 -0.97
CA PRO A 83 -19.01 4.37 -1.26
C PRO A 83 -19.47 3.64 0.03
N PRO A 84 -20.75 3.28 0.14
CA PRO A 84 -21.26 2.57 1.31
C PRO A 84 -20.45 1.30 1.61
N GLY A 85 -19.92 1.21 2.83
CA GLY A 85 -19.12 0.09 3.30
C GLY A 85 -17.63 0.16 2.97
N TYR A 86 -17.13 1.26 2.42
CA TYR A 86 -15.70 1.47 2.12
C TYR A 86 -15.07 2.64 2.89
N ASP A 87 -15.78 3.21 3.85
CA ASP A 87 -15.32 4.28 4.75
C ASP A 87 -14.06 3.90 5.54
N HIS A 88 -13.84 2.60 5.76
CA HIS A 88 -12.69 2.06 6.47
C HIS A 88 -11.42 1.94 5.61
N VAL A 89 -11.51 2.12 4.28
CA VAL A 89 -10.36 1.89 3.39
C VAL A 89 -9.40 3.08 3.41
N GLY A 90 -8.15 2.80 3.74
CA GLY A 90 -7.02 3.71 3.65
C GLY A 90 -5.85 3.14 2.85
N PHE A 91 -4.81 3.95 2.73
CA PHE A 91 -3.53 3.57 2.15
C PHE A 91 -2.36 4.08 3.00
N CYS A 92 -1.26 3.35 2.94
CA CYS A 92 -0.02 3.73 3.61
C CYS A 92 0.79 4.71 2.76
N GLY A 93 1.01 5.92 3.27
CA GLY A 93 1.70 7.00 2.55
C GLY A 93 2.30 8.04 3.50
N PRO A 94 2.99 9.06 2.99
CA PRO A 94 3.48 10.17 3.82
C PRO A 94 2.29 11.02 4.29
N PRO A 95 2.38 11.69 5.47
CA PRO A 95 1.36 12.61 5.96
C PRO A 95 1.06 13.80 5.03
#